data_AF-A0A941P2A3-F1
#
_entry.id   AF-A0A941P2A3-F1
#
_cell.length_a   1.000
_cell.length_b   1.000
_cell.length_c   1.000
_cell.angle_alpha   90.00
_cell.angle_beta   90.00
_cell.angle_gamma   90.00
#
_symmetry.space_group_name_H-M   'P 1'
#
loop_
_entity.id
_entity.type
_entity.pdbx_description
1 polymer ?
#
loop_
_entity_poly.entity_id
_entity_poly.type
_entity_poly.pdbx_seq_one_letter_code
_entity_poly.pdbx_strand_id
1 'polypeptide(L)' 'GAQDDIKILTSCPSCLQGLQRYGDDLQSGLLEADYIVVEMARQILGEGWLPEYVQRANAGGIERVLV' A
#
# COMPACT_ATOMS: atom_id res chain seq x y z
N GLY A 1 2.51 -28.63 5.24
CA GLY A 1 1.41 -27.69 5.04
C GLY A 1 2.02 -26.33 5.12
N ALA A 2 2.03 -25.59 4.01
CA ALA A 2 2.86 -24.41 3.89
C ALA A 2 2.43 -23.34 4.91
N GLN A 3 3.40 -22.89 5.70
CA GLN A 3 3.37 -21.61 6.39
C GLN A 3 3.53 -20.55 5.29
N ASP A 4 2.45 -20.26 4.57
CA ASP A 4 2.46 -19.17 3.60
C ASP A 4 2.28 -17.84 4.35
N ASP A 5 3.08 -16.84 4.00
CA ASP A 5 2.93 -15.48 4.52
C ASP A 5 1.57 -14.92 4.10
N ILE A 6 0.72 -14.62 5.09
CA ILE A 6 -0.62 -14.08 4.86
C ILE A 6 -0.53 -12.56 4.81
N LYS A 7 -0.74 -11.98 3.63
CA LYS A 7 -0.92 -10.54 3.47
C LYS A 7 -2.40 -10.16 3.54
N ILE A 8 -2.74 -9.21 4.40
CA ILE A 8 -4.09 -8.65 4.52
C ILE A 8 -4.20 -7.42 3.60
N LEU A 9 -5.23 -7.40 2.75
CA LEU A 9 -5.50 -6.27 1.86
C LEU A 9 -6.77 -5.55 2.31
N THR A 10 -6.70 -4.22 2.40
CA THR A 10 -7.84 -3.38 2.77
C THR A 10 -8.00 -2.20 1.82
N SER A 11 -9.24 -1.81 1.53
CA SER A 11 -9.58 -0.58 0.81
C SER A 11 -9.92 0.58 1.75
N CYS A 12 -9.96 0.35 3.06
CA CYS A 12 -10.37 1.34 4.04
C CYS A 12 -9.14 1.95 4.73
N PRO A 13 -8.84 3.25 4.52
CA PRO A 13 -7.65 3.89 5.11
C PRO A 13 -7.65 3.85 6.63
N SER A 14 -8.82 4.02 7.27
CA SER A 14 -8.92 3.95 8.73
C SER A 14 -8.73 2.51 9.25
N CYS A 15 -9.17 1.49 8.52
CA CYS A 15 -8.87 0.11 8.85
C CYS A 15 -7.39 -0.20 8.71
N LEU A 16 -6.72 0.27 7.65
CA LEU A 16 -5.28 0.10 7.49
C LEU A 16 -4.52 0.71 8.68
N GLN A 17 -4.84 1.96 9.01
CA GLN A 17 -4.22 2.65 10.15
C GLN A 17 -4.55 1.99 11.50
N GLY A 18 -5.73 1.37 11.62
CA GLY A 18 -6.09 0.55 12.78
C GLY A 18 -5.29 -0.75 12.85
N LEU A 19 -5.16 -1.47 11.74
CA LEU A 19 -4.40 -2.72 11.62
C LEU A 19 -2.91 -2.51 11.90
N GLN A 20 -2.36 -1.38 11.46
CA GLN A 20 -0.96 -0.99 11.74
C GLN A 20 -0.65 -0.93 13.25
N ARG A 21 -1.64 -0.67 14.11
CA ARG A 21 -1.45 -0.67 15.57
C ARG A 21 -1.13 -2.05 16.13
N TYR A 22 -1.54 -3.11 15.44
CA TYR A 22 -1.32 -4.50 15.85
C TYR A 22 -0.05 -5.10 15.22
N GLY A 23 0.72 -4.32 14.45
CA GLY A 23 1.95 -4.79 13.80
C GLY A 23 2.99 -5.32 14.79
N ASP A 24 3.11 -4.67 15.96
CA ASP A 24 4.08 -5.05 17.00
C ASP A 24 3.60 -6.20 17.90
N ASP A 25 2.28 -6.35 18.07
CA ASP A 25 1.67 -7.41 18.89
C ASP A 25 1.76 -8.79 18.21
N LEU A 26 1.91 -8.79 16.89
CA LEU A 26 2.03 -9.98 16.07
C LEU A 26 3.51 -10.29 15.83
N GLN A 27 4.18 -10.65 16.92
CA GLN A 27 5.61 -11.01 16.98
C GLN A 27 6.02 -12.22 16.10
N SER A 28 5.10 -12.80 15.33
CA SER A 28 5.39 -13.86 14.36
C SER A 28 5.68 -13.33 12.94
N GLY A 29 5.74 -12.02 12.72
CA GLY A 29 6.15 -11.43 11.43
C GLY A 29 5.15 -11.59 10.28
N LEU A 30 3.92 -12.03 10.59
CA LEU A 30 2.97 -12.59 9.63
C LEU A 30 1.81 -11.66 9.24
N LEU A 31 1.79 -10.40 9.70
CA LEU A 31 0.68 -9.49 9.39
C LEU A 31 1.17 -8.26 8.64
N GLU A 32 1.47 -8.47 7.36
CA GLU A 32 1.58 -7.38 6.41
C GLU A 32 0.17 -6.93 6.02
N ALA A 33 -0.24 -5.74 6.45
CA ALA A 33 -1.46 -5.10 6.00
C ALA A 33 -1.12 -4.04 4.95
N ASP A 34 -1.71 -4.17 3.76
CA ASP A 34 -1.47 -3.23 2.66
C ASP A 34 -2.79 -2.74 2.03
N TYR A 35 -2.70 -1.63 1.33
CA TYR A 35 -3.83 -1.03 0.66
C TYR A 35 -4.07 -1.74 -0.68
N ILE A 36 -5.28 -2.26 -0.90
CA ILE A 36 -5.63 -3.07 -2.09
C ILE A 36 -5.28 -2.36 -3.42
N VAL A 37 -5.40 -1.03 -3.47
CA VAL A 37 -5.10 -0.25 -4.67
C VAL A 37 -3.60 -0.27 -4.99
N VAL A 38 -2.74 -0.28 -3.98
CA VAL A 38 -1.28 -0.33 -4.15
C VAL A 38 -0.87 -1.70 -4.72
N GLU A 39 -1.43 -2.77 -4.18
CA GLU A 39 -1.14 -4.13 -4.64
C GLU A 39 -1.64 -4.36 -6.08
N MET A 40 -2.85 -3.91 -6.40
CA MET A 40 -3.37 -3.96 -7.77
C MET A 40 -2.52 -3.13 -8.73
N ALA A 41 -2.07 -1.93 -8.33
CA ALA A 41 -1.20 -1.11 -9.17
C ALA A 41 0.14 -1.82 -9.45
N ARG A 42 0.76 -2.45 -8.45
CA ARG A 42 1.99 -3.23 -8.64
C ARG A 42 1.80 -4.42 -9.58
N GLN A 43 0.70 -5.17 -9.45
CA GLN A 43 0.45 -6.35 -10.28
C GLN A 43 0.04 -6.01 -11.71
N ILE A 44 -0.74 -4.94 -11.91
CA ILE A 44 -1.27 -4.56 -13.23
C ILE A 44 -0.26 -3.70 -14.00
N LEU A 45 0.40 -2.75 -13.33
CA LEU A 45 1.27 -1.75 -13.94
C LEU A 45 2.77 -2.07 -13.79
N GLY A 46 3.12 -3.07 -12.97
CA GLY A 46 4.50 -3.47 -12.69
C GLY A 46 5.13 -2.73 -11.51
N GLU A 47 6.32 -3.15 -11.09
CA GLU A 47 6.99 -2.60 -9.89
C GLU A 47 7.36 -1.11 -10.01
N GLY A 48 7.56 -0.61 -11.23
CA GLY A 48 7.87 0.80 -11.53
C GLY A 48 6.67 1.74 -11.52
N TRP A 49 5.47 1.26 -11.19
CA TRP A 49 4.23 2.03 -11.36
C TRP A 49 4.24 3.38 -10.63
N LEU A 50 4.79 3.44 -9.42
CA LEU A 50 4.76 4.63 -8.57
C LEU A 50 5.65 5.76 -9.10
N PRO A 51 6.96 5.54 -9.37
CA PRO A 51 7.80 6.61 -9.93
C PRO A 51 7.29 7.10 -11.28
N GLU A 52 6.80 6.20 -12.14
CA GLU A 52 6.21 6.59 -13.43
C GLU A 52 4.93 7.42 -13.25
N TYR A 53 4.07 7.02 -12.31
CA TYR A 53 2.86 7.77 -11.97
C TYR A 53 3.21 9.17 -11.48
N VAL A 54 4.20 9.30 -10.59
CA VAL A 54 4.67 10.58 -10.06
C VAL A 54 5.25 11.47 -11.16
N GLN A 55 6.05 10.92 -12.08
CA GLN A 55 6.59 11.67 -13.21
C GLN A 55 5.47 12.22 -14.11
N ARG A 56 4.47 11.40 -14.45
CA ARG A 56 3.31 11.83 -15.24
C ARG A 56 2.48 12.90 -14.53
N ALA A 57 2.24 12.73 -13.22
CA ALA A 57 1.50 13.70 -12.42
C ALA A 57 2.23 15.05 -12.31
N ASN A 58 3.55 15.03 -12.12
CA ASN A 58 4.38 16.24 -12.11
C ASN A 58 4.37 16.98 -13.46
N ALA A 59 4.38 16.25 -14.58
CA ALA A 59 4.34 16.84 -15.92
C ALA A 59 2.99 17.47 -16.26
N GLY A 60 1.89 16.99 -15.67
CA GLY A 60 0.53 17.50 -15.89
C GLY A 60 0.15 18.76 -15.11
N GLY A 61 1.04 19.29 -14.28
CA GLY A 61 0.76 20.41 -13.39
C GLY A 61 0.10 19.96 -12.09
N ILE A 62 0.90 19.76 -11.04
CA ILE A 62 0.38 19.52 -9.69
C ILE A 62 -0.12 20.86 -9.15
N GLU A 63 -1.43 21.03 -9.02
CA GLU A 63 -2.00 22.10 -8.20
C GLU A 63 -1.58 21.87 -6.75
N ARG A 64 -0.63 22.70 -6.28
CA ARG A 64 -0.16 22.66 -4.90
C ARG A 64 -1.11 23.47 -4.04
N VAL A 65 -1.87 22.80 -3.19
CA VAL A 65 -2.58 23.46 -2.08
C VAL A 65 -1.55 23.74 -0.99
N LEU A 66 -1.14 25.00 -0.87
CA LEU A 66 -0.35 25.47 0.28
C LEU A 66 -1.30 25.50 1.48
N VAL A 67 -0.95 24.80 2.56
CA VAL A 67 -1.59 24.91 3.89
C VAL A 67 -0.65 25.71 4.79
#